data_AF-A0A1X7M791-F1
#
_entry.id   AF-A0A1X7M791-F1
#
_cell.length_a   1.000
_cell.length_b   1.000
_cell.length_c   1.000
_cell.angle_alpha   90.00
_cell.angle_beta   90.00
_cell.angle_gamma   90.00
#
_symmetry.space_group_name_H-M   'P 1'
#
loop_
_entity.id
_entity.type
_entity.pdbx_description
1 polymer ?
#
loop_
_entity_poly.entity_id
_entity_poly.type
_entity_poly.pdbx_seq_one_letter_code
_entity_poly.pdbx_strand_id
1 'polypeptide(L)' 'MSETTQAAGAAGGNEPQSGFKPKKSVALSGVTAGNTALCTVGKTGNDLHYR' A
#
# COMPACT_ATOMS: atom_id res chain seq x y z
N MET A 1 18.92 23.91 -9.25
CA MET A 1 18.35 23.45 -10.53
C MET A 1 19.00 22.14 -10.90
N SER A 2 18.45 21.02 -10.40
CA SER A 2 18.58 19.66 -10.93
C SER A 2 17.74 18.75 -10.03
N GLU A 3 16.48 19.14 -9.83
CA GLU A 3 15.45 18.24 -9.34
C GLU A 3 15.11 17.31 -10.49
N THR A 4 15.75 16.14 -10.53
CA THR A 4 15.20 14.97 -11.22
C THR A 4 15.84 13.74 -10.60
N THR A 5 15.11 13.08 -9.71
CA THR A 5 15.07 11.62 -9.73
C THR A 5 13.65 11.20 -9.47
N GLN A 6 13.04 10.84 -10.58
CA GLN A 6 11.70 10.34 -10.78
C GLN A 6 11.51 9.02 -10.02
N ALA A 7 10.36 8.90 -9.37
CA ALA A 7 9.66 7.63 -9.27
C ALA A 7 8.18 7.89 -9.59
N ALA A 8 7.92 8.08 -10.88
CA ALA A 8 6.64 7.71 -11.43
C ALA A 8 6.54 6.19 -11.32
N GLY A 9 5.60 5.72 -10.49
CA GLY A 9 5.17 4.33 -10.41
C GLY A 9 3.66 4.25 -10.63
N ALA A 10 3.18 4.80 -11.75
CA ALA A 10 1.86 4.46 -12.26
C ALA A 10 2.02 3.26 -13.22
N ALA A 11 1.92 2.05 -12.67
CA ALA A 11 1.64 0.76 -13.32
C ALA A 11 1.78 -0.31 -12.21
N GLY A 12 0.97 -1.35 -12.09
CA GLY A 12 -0.03 -1.95 -12.96
C GLY A 12 -0.85 -2.94 -12.13
N GLY A 13 -1.73 -3.68 -12.80
CA GLY A 13 -2.85 -4.43 -12.24
C GLY A 13 -2.57 -5.18 -10.94
N ASN A 14 -3.51 -5.07 -9.99
CA ASN A 14 -3.62 -6.05 -8.92
C ASN A 14 -4.51 -7.19 -9.42
N GLU A 15 -3.99 -7.92 -10.41
CA GLU A 15 -4.39 -9.30 -10.60
C GLU A 15 -3.84 -10.03 -9.38
N PRO A 16 -4.68 -10.64 -8.52
CA PRO A 16 -4.17 -11.44 -7.43
C PRO A 16 -3.34 -12.55 -8.08
N GLN A 17 -2.01 -12.42 -8.06
CA GLN A 17 -1.12 -13.47 -8.52
C GLN A 17 -1.48 -14.71 -7.69
N SER A 18 -2.25 -15.59 -8.32
CA SER A 18 -2.66 -16.89 -7.82
C SER A 18 -1.40 -17.64 -7.44
N GLY A 19 -1.00 -17.55 -6.18
CA GLY A 19 0.37 -17.95 -5.85
C GLY A 19 0.78 -17.97 -4.39
N PHE A 20 -0.11 -17.80 -3.41
CA PHE A 20 0.16 -18.31 -2.06
C PHE A 20 -1.16 -18.55 -1.34
N LYS A 21 -1.46 -19.82 -1.02
CA LYS A 21 -2.59 -20.22 -0.17
C LYS A 21 -2.08 -20.60 1.23
N PRO A 22 -1.62 -19.65 2.06
CA PRO A 22 -1.57 -19.90 3.49
C PRO A 22 -3.03 -20.02 3.92
N LYS A 23 -3.44 -21.24 4.27
CA LYS A 23 -4.85 -21.62 4.52
C LYS A 23 -5.52 -20.87 5.70
N LYS A 24 -4.86 -19.84 6.26
CA LYS A 24 -5.31 -18.97 7.35
C LYS A 24 -4.87 -17.50 7.23
N SER A 25 -4.46 -17.00 6.05
CA SER A 25 -4.27 -15.54 5.93
C SER A 25 -5.61 -14.83 5.87
N VAL A 26 -5.69 -13.69 6.55
CA VAL A 26 -6.80 -12.75 6.40
C VAL A 26 -6.84 -12.28 4.94
N ALA A 27 -8.04 -12.22 4.37
CA ALA A 27 -8.24 -11.75 3.01
C ALA A 27 -7.70 -10.31 2.87
N LEU A 28 -7.02 -10.02 1.74
CA LEU A 28 -6.47 -8.69 1.40
C LEU A 28 -5.31 -8.20 2.28
N SER A 29 -4.70 -9.06 3.10
CA SER A 29 -3.48 -8.71 3.84
C SER A 29 -2.36 -8.28 2.88
N GLY A 30 -1.80 -7.08 3.10
CA GLY A 30 -0.76 -6.49 2.26
C GLY A 30 -1.24 -5.89 0.93
N VAL A 31 -2.54 -5.89 0.65
CA VAL A 31 -3.10 -5.30 -0.57
C VAL A 31 -3.48 -3.84 -0.33
N THR A 32 -2.97 -2.93 -1.16
CA THR A 32 -3.43 -1.54 -1.18
C THR A 32 -4.87 -1.46 -1.70
N ALA A 33 -5.82 -1.13 -0.81
CA ALA A 33 -7.24 -1.04 -1.15
C ALA A 33 -7.62 0.28 -1.86
N GLY A 34 -6.84 1.35 -1.70
CA GLY A 34 -7.07 2.66 -2.29
C GLY A 34 -6.27 3.77 -1.59
N ASN A 35 -6.28 4.99 -2.14
CA ASN A 35 -5.67 6.16 -1.51
C ASN A 35 -6.73 6.97 -0.75
N THR A 36 -6.48 7.24 0.53
CA THR A 36 -7.34 8.08 1.38
C THR A 36 -6.49 9.12 2.12
N ALA A 37 -7.09 10.28 2.40
CA ALA A 37 -6.43 11.38 3.12
C ALA A 37 -7.07 11.65 4.50
N LEU A 38 -7.90 10.74 5.00
CA LEU A 38 -8.65 10.91 6.26
C LEU A 38 -7.85 10.48 7.48
N CYS A 39 -7.07 9.43 7.32
CA CYS A 39 -6.26 8.85 8.37
C CYS A 39 -4.94 8.34 7.79
N THR A 40 -3.87 8.50 8.56
CA THR A 40 -2.53 8.03 8.19
C THR A 40 -1.90 7.38 9.40
N VAL A 41 -1.29 6.21 9.20
CA VAL A 41 -0.50 5.54 10.22
C VAL A 41 0.99 5.74 9.94
N GLY A 42 1.78 6.02 10.97
CA GLY A 42 3.23 6.19 10.84
C GLY A 42 3.93 4.89 10.41
N LYS A 43 5.14 4.98 9.84
CA LYS A 43 5.89 3.81 9.32
C LYS A 43 6.11 2.69 10.34
N THR A 44 6.19 3.04 11.62
CA THR A 44 6.34 2.09 12.75
C THR A 44 5.01 1.52 13.24
N GLY A 45 3.87 2.03 12.76
CA GLY A 45 2.52 1.56 13.08
C GLY A 45 1.97 1.97 14.45
N ASN A 46 2.77 2.62 15.30
CA ASN A 46 2.35 3.01 16.65
C ASN A 46 1.56 4.33 16.70
N ASP A 47 1.65 5.12 15.65
CA ASP A 47 1.05 6.44 15.60
C ASP A 47 -0.01 6.48 14.49
N LEU A 48 -1.22 6.93 14.85
CA LEU A 48 -2.37 7.07 13.97
C LEU A 48 -2.87 8.51 14.06
N HIS A 49 -2.87 9.19 12.93
CA HIS A 49 -3.39 10.55 12.81
C HIS A 49 -4.70 10.55 12.03
N TYR A 50 -5.67 11.28 12.56
CA TYR A 50 -6.82 11.76 11.80
C TYR A 50 -6.53 13.18 11.32
N ARG A 51 -7.23 13.62 10.27
CA ARG A 51 -7.26 15.03 9.91
C ARG A 51 -7.60 15.94 11.09
#